data_AF-A0A4Y2FX03-F1
#
_entry.id   AF-A0A4Y2FX03-F1
#
_cell.length_a   1.000
_cell.length_b   1.000
_cell.length_c   1.000
_cell.angle_alpha   90.00
_cell.angle_beta   90.00
_cell.angle_gamma   90.00
#
_symmetry.space_group_name_H-M   'P 1'
#
loop_
_entity.id
_entity.type
_entity.pdbx_description
1 polymer ?
#
loop_
_entity_poly.entity_id
_entity_poly.type
_entity_poly.pdbx_seq_one_letter_code
_entity_poly.pdbx_strand_id
1 'polypeptide(L)'
;MEWQIDKPSNYCGIKFSENEGLQYIAGYIASLVQSEDSSLGYFSADKTDTGSAAWNYTLSEGGLTVSTEAWIKITEEMESPFLSIHGKGGYHSGKNVTKPMMKILGEISGR
;
A
#
# COMPACT_ATOMS: atom_id res chain seq x y z
N MET A 1 -19.24 -25.46 -11.04
CA MET A 1 -18.26 -24.87 -11.96
C MET A 1 -17.13 -24.37 -11.07
N GLU A 2 -16.11 -25.19 -10.86
CA GLU A 2 -14.88 -24.76 -10.18
C GLU A 2 -14.14 -23.83 -11.13
N TRP A 3 -13.93 -22.59 -10.71
CA TRP A 3 -13.06 -21.66 -11.42
C TRP A 3 -11.62 -22.10 -11.17
N GLN A 4 -11.09 -22.96 -12.05
CA GLN A 4 -9.66 -23.19 -12.16
C GLN A 4 -9.07 -21.91 -12.77
N ILE A 5 -8.45 -21.08 -11.94
CA ILE A 5 -7.59 -20.00 -12.43
C ILE A 5 -6.37 -20.73 -13.00
N ASP A 6 -6.30 -20.81 -14.32
CA ASP A 6 -5.08 -21.25 -15.02
C ASP A 6 -3.94 -20.36 -14.51
N LYS A 7 -3.03 -20.96 -13.72
CA LYS A 7 -1.85 -20.25 -13.23
C LYS A 7 -1.10 -19.71 -14.45
N PRO A 8 -0.91 -18.38 -14.58
CA PRO A 8 0.01 -17.84 -15.57
C PRO A 8 1.34 -18.60 -15.50
N SER A 9 1.90 -19.01 -16.63
CA SER A 9 3.19 -19.72 -16.72
C SER A 9 4.36 -18.98 -16.06
N ASN A 10 4.13 -17.71 -15.72
CA ASN A 10 5.10 -16.77 -15.15
C ASN A 10 4.79 -16.46 -13.68
N TYR A 11 3.98 -17.27 -12.99
CA TYR A 11 3.85 -17.21 -11.53
C TYR A 11 5.20 -17.56 -10.91
N CYS A 12 6.09 -16.57 -10.84
CA CYS A 12 7.26 -16.60 -9.99
C CYS A 12 6.72 -16.87 -8.58
N GLY A 13 7.26 -17.87 -7.89
CA GLY A 13 6.88 -18.26 -6.53
C GLY A 13 7.23 -17.21 -5.47
N ILE A 14 6.93 -15.93 -5.74
CA ILE A 14 7.08 -14.81 -4.84
C ILE A 14 6.10 -15.05 -3.70
N LYS A 15 6.65 -15.33 -2.52
CA LYS A 15 5.88 -15.33 -1.28
C LYS A 15 5.56 -13.87 -0.96
N PHE A 16 4.32 -13.47 -1.19
CA PHE A 16 3.83 -12.15 -0.83
C PHE A 16 3.93 -11.94 0.68
N SER A 17 4.78 -11.02 1.08
CA SER A 17 5.01 -10.62 2.47
C SER A 17 4.05 -9.52 2.90
N GLU A 18 3.86 -9.36 4.22
CA GLU A 18 3.09 -8.23 4.79
C GLU A 18 3.66 -6.88 4.32
N ASN A 19 4.98 -6.79 4.20
CA ASN A 19 5.68 -5.61 3.71
C ASN A 19 5.37 -5.28 2.24
N GLU A 20 5.33 -6.29 1.35
CA GLU A 20 4.89 -6.09 -0.04
C GLU A 20 3.41 -5.70 -0.11
N GLY A 21 2.58 -6.24 0.80
CA GLY A 21 1.19 -5.82 1.01
C GLY A 21 1.05 -4.34 1.36
N LEU A 22 1.83 -3.86 2.32
CA LEU A 22 1.84 -2.45 2.70
C LEU A 22 2.33 -1.56 1.56
N GLN A 23 3.36 -1.98 0.83
CA GLN A 23 3.83 -1.26 -0.36
C GLN A 23 2.77 -1.18 -1.46
N TYR A 24 2.01 -2.26 -1.69
CA TYR A 24 0.88 -2.26 -2.61
C TYR A 24 -0.18 -1.24 -2.20
N ILE A 25 -0.58 -1.25 -0.93
CA ILE A 25 -1.60 -0.35 -0.38
C ILE A 25 -1.12 1.10 -0.44
N ALA A 26 0.14 1.37 -0.10
CA ALA A 26 0.75 2.68 -0.24
C ALA A 26 0.65 3.18 -1.69
N GLY A 27 0.95 2.31 -2.66
CA GLY A 27 0.89 2.62 -4.09
C GLY A 27 -0.52 2.92 -4.56
N TYR A 28 -1.48 2.10 -4.11
CA TYR A 28 -2.90 2.30 -4.37
C TYR A 28 -3.38 3.65 -3.83
N ILE A 29 -3.08 3.99 -2.57
CA ILE A 29 -3.48 5.27 -1.99
C ILE A 29 -2.84 6.43 -2.77
N ALA A 30 -1.54 6.35 -3.08
CA ALA A 30 -0.84 7.36 -3.87
C ALA A 30 -1.50 7.58 -5.23
N SER A 31 -1.98 6.51 -5.89
CA SER A 31 -2.73 6.63 -7.14
C SER A 31 -4.09 7.34 -6.99
N LEU A 32 -4.78 7.12 -5.86
CA LEU A 32 -6.09 7.72 -5.60
C LEU A 32 -6.00 9.22 -5.33
N VAL A 33 -4.90 9.69 -4.74
CA VAL A 33 -4.69 11.10 -4.38
C VAL A 33 -3.69 11.80 -5.30
N GLN A 34 -3.39 11.21 -6.46
CA GLN A 34 -2.35 11.71 -7.36
C GLN A 34 -2.66 13.13 -7.87
N SER A 35 -3.93 13.47 -8.04
CA SER A 35 -4.37 14.82 -8.43
C SER A 35 -4.10 15.88 -7.36
N GLU A 36 -4.01 15.46 -6.10
CA GLU A 36 -3.82 16.30 -4.93
C GLU A 36 -2.35 16.36 -4.53
N ASP A 37 -1.66 15.22 -4.58
CA ASP A 37 -0.23 15.10 -4.29
C ASP A 37 0.45 14.06 -5.18
N SER A 38 0.96 14.53 -6.32
CA SER A 38 1.73 13.72 -7.25
C SER A 38 3.11 13.27 -6.74
N SER A 39 3.58 13.78 -5.59
CA SER A 39 4.91 13.44 -5.05
C SER A 39 4.96 12.08 -4.33
N LEU A 40 3.80 11.48 -4.05
CA LEU A 40 3.68 10.26 -3.26
C LEU A 40 4.08 8.99 -4.03
N GLY A 41 4.14 9.05 -5.35
CA GLY A 41 4.49 7.90 -6.18
C GLY A 41 4.67 8.24 -7.65
N TYR A 42 5.00 7.23 -8.43
CA TYR A 42 5.19 7.30 -9.88
C TYR A 42 4.65 6.03 -10.54
N PHE A 43 4.34 6.04 -11.83
CA PHE A 43 3.90 4.82 -12.49
C PHE A 43 5.04 3.83 -12.62
N SER A 44 4.78 2.55 -12.40
CA SER A 44 5.79 1.49 -12.53
C SER A 44 6.41 1.42 -13.94
N ALA A 45 5.72 1.87 -14.97
CA ALA A 45 6.29 2.03 -16.32
C ALA A 45 7.35 3.13 -16.42
N ASP A 46 7.30 4.16 -15.57
CA ASP A 46 8.15 5.36 -15.66
C ASP A 46 9.56 5.15 -15.11
N LYS A 47 9.78 4.09 -14.31
CA LYS A 47 11.11 3.70 -13.86
C LYS A 47 11.35 2.21 -14.07
N THR A 48 12.40 1.91 -14.82
CA THR A 48 12.98 0.57 -14.94
C THR A 48 13.84 0.22 -13.72
N ASP A 49 13.36 0.50 -12.51
CA ASP A 49 14.09 0.18 -11.29
C ASP A 49 13.99 -1.33 -11.02
N THR A 50 15.14 -2.01 -11.02
CA THR A 50 15.26 -3.47 -10.80
C THR A 50 15.10 -3.88 -9.32
N GLY A 51 14.44 -3.05 -8.50
CA GLY A 51 14.27 -3.20 -7.05
C GLY A 51 12.83 -3.59 -6.63
N SER A 52 12.30 -3.02 -5.54
CA SER A 52 10.89 -3.25 -5.10
C SER A 52 9.84 -2.89 -6.16
N ALA A 53 10.20 -2.08 -7.16
CA ALA A 53 9.38 -1.81 -8.33
C ALA A 53 9.22 -3.03 -9.27
N ALA A 54 10.11 -4.02 -9.20
CA ALA A 54 10.13 -5.16 -10.12
C ALA A 54 8.89 -6.05 -10.00
N TRP A 55 8.38 -6.29 -8.79
CA TRP A 55 7.17 -7.10 -8.61
C TRP A 55 5.90 -6.32 -8.95
N ASN A 56 5.82 -5.02 -8.64
CA ASN A 56 4.71 -4.15 -9.02
C ASN A 56 4.59 -4.02 -10.54
N TYR A 57 5.74 -3.86 -11.22
CA TYR A 57 5.82 -3.91 -12.68
C TYR A 57 5.36 -5.26 -13.20
N THR A 58 5.88 -6.37 -12.66
CA THR A 58 5.49 -7.74 -13.08
C THR A 58 4.00 -8.00 -12.89
N LEU A 59 3.38 -7.49 -11.82
CA LEU A 59 1.97 -7.71 -11.53
C LEU A 59 1.04 -6.95 -12.49
N SER A 60 1.46 -5.79 -12.98
CA SER A 60 0.59 -4.84 -13.68
C SER A 60 1.04 -4.44 -15.07
N GLU A 61 2.19 -4.94 -15.52
CA GLU A 61 2.86 -4.55 -16.76
C GLU A 61 3.01 -3.02 -16.86
N GLY A 62 3.35 -2.37 -15.74
CA GLY A 62 3.57 -0.92 -15.67
C GLY A 62 2.35 -0.08 -15.27
N GLY A 63 1.18 -0.69 -15.05
CA GLY A 63 -0.08 0.01 -14.75
C GLY A 63 -0.27 0.46 -13.29
N LEU A 64 0.50 -0.08 -12.34
CA LEU A 64 0.41 0.31 -10.93
C LEU A 64 1.30 1.49 -10.60
N THR A 65 0.87 2.28 -9.62
CA THR A 65 1.71 3.32 -8.99
C THR A 65 2.63 2.68 -7.96
N VAL A 66 3.92 2.98 -8.05
CA VAL A 66 4.93 2.66 -7.05
C VAL A 66 5.11 3.86 -6.14
N SER A 67 4.97 3.65 -4.83
CA SER A 67 5.15 4.71 -3.85
C SER A 67 6.61 5.09 -3.65
N THR A 68 6.82 6.34 -3.22
CA THR A 68 8.13 6.77 -2.73
C THR A 68 8.45 6.13 -1.38
N GLU A 69 9.73 5.99 -1.05
CA GLU A 69 10.16 5.44 0.25
C GLU A 69 9.63 6.24 1.45
N ALA A 70 9.53 7.56 1.31
CA ALA A 70 8.98 8.42 2.36
C ALA A 70 7.50 8.11 2.61
N TRP A 71 6.70 7.91 1.56
CA TRP A 71 5.29 7.57 1.70
C TRP A 71 5.07 6.14 2.22
N ILE A 72 5.92 5.19 1.84
CA ILE A 72 5.91 3.82 2.39
C ILE A 72 6.13 3.88 3.91
N LYS A 73 7.12 4.62 4.40
CA LYS A 73 7.38 4.76 5.84
C LYS A 73 6.18 5.34 6.60
N ILE A 74 5.54 6.37 6.04
CA ILE A 74 4.33 6.93 6.65
C ILE A 74 3.23 5.87 6.70
N THR A 75 3.04 5.09 5.63
CA THR A 75 2.04 4.01 5.57
C THR A 75 2.32 2.91 6.59
N GLU A 76 3.58 2.52 6.76
CA GLU A 76 4.02 1.57 7.80
C GLU A 76 3.74 2.12 9.21
N GLU A 77 4.03 3.40 9.46
CA GLU A 77 3.74 4.05 10.74
C GLU A 77 2.23 4.13 11.02
N MET A 78 1.38 4.19 10.00
CA MET A 78 -0.09 4.13 10.13
C MET A 78 -0.61 2.73 10.50
N GLU A 79 0.13 1.66 10.23
CA GLU A 79 -0.32 0.31 10.52
C GLU A 79 -0.46 0.07 12.03
N SER A 80 0.53 0.48 12.82
CA SER A 80 0.53 0.33 14.27
C SER A 80 -0.71 0.93 14.98
N PRO A 81 -1.10 2.20 14.74
CA PRO A 81 -2.32 2.76 15.32
C PRO A 81 -3.60 2.13 14.76
N PHE A 82 -3.61 1.74 13.48
CA PHE A 82 -4.74 0.99 12.93
C PHE A 82 -4.92 -0.35 13.67
N LEU A 83 -3.86 -1.13 13.85
CA LEU A 83 -3.89 -2.38 14.62
C LEU A 83 -4.26 -2.16 16.09
N SER A 84 -3.85 -1.05 16.70
CA SER A 84 -4.26 -0.70 18.07
C SER A 84 -5.77 -0.50 18.20
N ILE A 85 -6.41 0.11 17.19
CA ILE A 85 -7.86 0.33 17.15
C ILE A 85 -8.61 -0.97 16.85
N HIS A 86 -8.09 -1.82 15.96
CA HIS A 86 -8.82 -2.97 15.41
C HIS A 86 -8.41 -4.35 15.99
N GLY A 87 -7.27 -4.47 16.67
CA GLY A 87 -6.59 -5.74 16.90
C GLY A 87 -7.07 -6.61 18.06
N LYS A 88 -7.85 -6.08 19.02
CA LYS A 88 -8.27 -6.85 20.22
C LYS A 88 -9.78 -6.93 20.48
N GLY A 89 -10.60 -6.10 19.83
CA GLY A 89 -12.03 -5.98 20.13
C GLY A 89 -12.98 -6.27 18.97
N GLY A 90 -12.44 -6.66 17.80
CA GLY A 90 -13.20 -6.78 16.55
C GLY A 90 -13.14 -5.50 15.71
N TYR A 91 -13.91 -5.49 14.62
CA TYR A 91 -13.91 -4.40 13.65
C TYR A 91 -14.69 -3.18 14.17
N HIS A 92 -13.97 -2.09 14.41
CA HIS A 92 -14.56 -0.78 14.70
C HIS A 92 -14.82 -0.01 13.40
N SER A 93 -15.82 0.87 13.36
CA SER A 93 -16.09 1.71 12.17
C SER A 93 -16.64 3.09 12.54
N GLY A 94 -16.66 3.99 11.56
CA GLY A 94 -17.20 5.33 11.70
C GLY A 94 -16.39 6.20 12.67
N LYS A 95 -17.08 7.05 13.45
CA LYS A 95 -16.47 8.10 14.28
C LYS A 95 -15.49 7.57 15.33
N ASN A 96 -15.64 6.32 15.74
CA ASN A 96 -14.78 5.67 16.74
C ASN A 96 -13.41 5.27 16.17
N VAL A 97 -13.24 5.28 14.85
CA VAL A 97 -11.98 5.01 14.15
C VAL A 97 -11.39 6.29 13.59
N THR A 98 -12.22 7.10 12.90
CA THR A 98 -11.74 8.29 12.20
C THR A 98 -11.13 9.33 13.14
N LYS A 99 -11.73 9.58 14.31
CA LYS A 99 -11.21 10.58 15.25
C LYS A 99 -9.85 10.18 15.86
N PRO A 100 -9.69 8.96 16.42
CA PRO A 100 -8.37 8.51 16.87
C PRO A 100 -7.33 8.50 15.76
N MET A 101 -7.68 8.01 14.57
CA MET A 101 -6.75 7.94 13.45
C MET A 101 -6.26 9.33 13.02
N MET A 102 -7.17 10.29 12.84
CA MET A 102 -6.80 11.67 12.47
C MET A 102 -5.92 12.35 13.52
N LYS A 103 -6.15 12.07 14.81
CA LYS A 103 -5.29 12.58 15.88
C LYS A 103 -3.87 12.05 15.74
N ILE A 104 -3.73 10.73 15.55
CA ILE A 104 -2.42 10.07 15.42
C ILE A 104 -1.71 10.52 14.14
N LEU A 105 -2.44 10.67 13.04
CA LEU A 105 -1.90 11.21 11.79
C LEU A 105 -1.36 12.63 11.96
N GLY A 106 -2.06 13.49 12.70
CA GLY A 106 -1.56 14.82 13.03
C GLY A 106 -0.24 14.80 13.80
N GLU A 107 -0.08 13.84 14.72
CA GLU A 107 1.16 13.64 15.50
C GLU A 107 2.32 13.08 14.64
N ILE A 108 2.01 12.28 13.61
CA ILE A 108 3.00 11.77 12.64
C ILE A 108 3.44 12.89 11.69
N SER A 109 2.51 13.68 11.15
CA SER A 109 2.81 14.76 10.19
C SER A 109 3.55 15.96 10.79
N GLY A 110 3.55 16.09 12.12
CA GLY A 110 4.20 17.19 12.84
C GLY A 110 5.63 16.89 13.30
N ARG A 111 6.19 15.74 12.94
CA ARG A 111 7.57 15.32 13.23
C ARG A 111 8.47 15.53 12.02
#